data_AF-A0A1E4R3A9-F1
#
_entry.id   AF-A0A1E4R3A9-F1
#
_cell.length_a   1.000
_cell.length_b   1.000
_cell.length_c   1.000
_cell.angle_alpha   90.00
_cell.angle_beta   90.00
_cell.angle_gamma   90.00
#
_symmetry.space_group_name_H-M   'P 1'
#
loop_
_entity.id
_entity.type
_entity.pdbx_description
1 polymer ?
#
loop_
_entity_poly.entity_id
_entity_poly.type
_entity_poly.pdbx_seq_one_letter_code
_entity_poly.pdbx_strand_id
1 'polypeptide(L)'
;MGMELEGWKGKLYWFVEWITLLAVLQLLWTGLTLLGLLLFGVAPATVAMFTTLRKRLQGEDGLKRLVKIYWNTYKVEFIPSNKIGMILLSVGYFLTINFQIVSSLHGLLGLLLLTVFISISILFGMIVVNIFQLYAHYDLPTLRYFAASIIFSIAYPLQMISNIVGLIILYKLYSWFPGLIPFFGVSLAALFLTWMSSHIFKKDREAEEHTNLPYYSAGRGITS
;
A
#
# COMPACT_ATOMS: atom_id res chain seq x y z
N MET A 1 -23.09 -8.91 17.01
CA MET A 1 -24.52 -9.26 16.94
C MET A 1 -24.91 -9.15 15.48
N GLY A 2 -24.79 -10.25 14.74
CA GLY A 2 -25.08 -10.30 13.32
C GLY A 2 -26.60 -10.31 13.13
N MET A 3 -27.14 -9.24 12.57
CA MET A 3 -28.51 -9.26 12.06
C MET A 3 -28.47 -9.92 10.69
N GLU A 4 -29.12 -11.07 10.58
CA GLU A 4 -29.44 -11.72 9.31
C GLU A 4 -30.41 -10.83 8.53
N LEU A 5 -29.86 -9.85 7.81
CA LEU A 5 -30.60 -9.11 6.80
C LEU A 5 -30.66 -9.97 5.54
N GLU A 6 -31.72 -10.77 5.42
CA GLU A 6 -31.94 -11.62 4.25
C GLU A 6 -31.98 -10.82 2.94
N GLY A 7 -31.28 -11.34 1.92
CA GLY A 7 -31.38 -10.87 0.54
C GLY A 7 -30.66 -9.56 0.21
N TRP A 8 -31.28 -8.75 -0.67
CA TRP A 8 -30.68 -7.54 -1.25
C TRP A 8 -30.35 -6.44 -0.23
N LYS A 9 -31.11 -6.37 0.88
CA LYS A 9 -30.88 -5.40 1.95
C LYS A 9 -29.51 -5.64 2.61
N GLY A 10 -29.18 -6.89 2.96
CA GLY A 10 -27.87 -7.23 3.52
C GLY A 10 -26.70 -6.81 2.61
N LYS A 11 -26.82 -7.06 1.29
CA LYS A 11 -25.82 -6.61 0.30
C LYS A 11 -25.67 -5.09 0.25
N LEU A 12 -26.78 -4.35 0.30
CA LEU A 12 -26.76 -2.89 0.33
C LEU A 12 -26.11 -2.36 1.61
N TYR A 13 -26.48 -2.90 2.77
CA TYR A 13 -25.87 -2.53 4.05
C TYR A 13 -24.37 -2.78 4.06
N TRP A 14 -23.94 -3.94 3.58
CA TRP A 14 -22.52 -4.27 3.44
C TRP A 14 -21.80 -3.28 2.54
N PHE A 15 -22.37 -2.93 1.38
CA PHE A 15 -21.78 -1.97 0.45
C PHE A 15 -21.66 -0.57 1.05
N VAL A 16 -22.71 -0.09 1.73
CA VAL A 16 -22.70 1.20 2.44
C VAL A 16 -21.67 1.21 3.57
N GLU A 17 -21.49 0.10 4.30
CA GLU A 17 -20.46 -0.02 5.33
C GLU A 17 -19.06 0.12 4.74
N TRP A 18 -18.79 -0.48 3.57
CA TRP A 18 -17.52 -0.32 2.85
C TRP A 18 -17.27 1.11 2.40
N ILE A 19 -18.27 1.77 1.80
CA ILE A 19 -18.16 3.18 1.41
C ILE A 19 -17.84 4.04 2.64
N THR A 20 -18.57 3.82 3.73
CA THR A 20 -18.39 4.57 4.99
C THR A 20 -16.99 4.36 5.54
N LEU A 21 -16.51 3.11 5.56
CA LEU A 21 -15.16 2.79 6.01
C LEU A 21 -14.11 3.51 5.16
N LEU A 22 -14.19 3.44 3.83
CA LEU A 22 -13.22 4.07 2.93
C LEU A 22 -13.18 5.60 3.09
N ALA A 23 -14.35 6.23 3.25
CA ALA A 23 -14.44 7.66 3.51
C ALA A 23 -13.81 8.03 4.86
N VAL A 24 -14.11 7.28 5.92
CA VAL A 24 -13.52 7.50 7.25
C VAL A 24 -12.01 7.31 7.22
N LEU A 25 -11.50 6.28 6.55
CA LEU A 25 -10.07 6.05 6.40
C LEU A 25 -9.39 7.17 5.62
N GLN A 26 -10.02 7.71 4.58
CA GLN A 26 -9.48 8.84 3.82
C GLN A 26 -9.43 10.12 4.67
N LEU A 27 -10.47 10.39 5.47
CA LEU A 27 -10.49 11.52 6.39
C LEU A 27 -9.42 11.38 7.48
N LEU A 28 -9.26 10.19 8.05
CA LEU A 28 -8.20 9.89 9.00
C LEU A 28 -6.82 10.07 8.36
N TRP A 29 -6.61 9.57 7.15
CA TRP A 29 -5.36 9.73 6.43
C TRP A 29 -5.02 11.19 6.21
N THR A 30 -6.00 11.99 5.77
CA THR A 30 -5.83 13.42 5.53
C THR A 30 -5.53 14.17 6.83
N GLY A 31 -6.33 13.94 7.88
CA GLY A 31 -6.15 14.58 9.19
C GLY A 31 -4.82 14.21 9.86
N LEU A 32 -4.44 12.93 9.84
CA LEU A 32 -3.17 12.47 10.40
C LEU A 32 -1.95 12.89 9.59
N THR A 33 -2.11 13.02 8.27
CA THR A 33 -1.06 13.58 7.42
C THR A 33 -0.81 15.04 7.79
N LEU A 34 -1.86 15.83 7.98
CA LEU A 34 -1.75 17.22 8.43
C LEU A 34 -1.12 17.33 9.84
N LEU A 35 -1.54 16.48 10.78
CA LEU A 35 -0.98 16.44 12.13
C LEU A 35 0.51 16.06 12.14
N GLY A 36 0.95 15.20 11.23
CA GLY A 36 2.35 14.79 11.07
C GLY A 36 3.20 15.76 10.24
N LEU A 37 2.86 17.05 10.18
CA LEU A 37 3.55 18.08 9.39
C LEU A 37 3.63 17.75 7.88
N LEU A 38 2.59 17.11 7.34
CA LEU A 38 2.51 16.56 5.99
C LEU A 38 3.55 15.47 5.72
N LEU A 39 4.82 15.84 5.59
CA LEU A 39 5.89 14.96 5.14
C LEU A 39 6.08 13.74 6.06
N PHE A 40 6.06 13.94 7.38
CA PHE A 40 6.20 12.87 8.36
C PHE A 40 4.87 12.17 8.69
N GLY A 41 3.75 12.70 8.20
CA GLY A 41 2.42 12.14 8.42
C GLY A 41 2.00 11.14 7.34
N VAL A 42 2.46 11.32 6.09
CA VAL A 42 2.05 10.50 4.94
C VAL A 42 2.40 9.02 5.13
N ALA A 43 3.64 8.70 5.48
CA ALA A 43 4.09 7.32 5.61
C ALA A 43 3.34 6.54 6.71
N PRO A 44 3.25 7.03 7.96
CA PRO A 44 2.51 6.31 9.00
C PRO A 44 1.00 6.26 8.76
N ALA A 45 0.40 7.30 8.16
CA ALA A 45 -1.00 7.27 7.77
C ALA A 45 -1.29 6.22 6.69
N THR A 46 -0.36 6.08 5.74
CA THR A 46 -0.47 5.07 4.67
C THR A 46 -0.32 3.66 5.23
N VAL A 47 0.68 3.41 6.09
CA VAL A 47 0.85 2.13 6.78
C VAL A 47 -0.40 1.76 7.57
N ALA A 48 -0.92 2.67 8.39
CA ALA A 48 -2.15 2.44 9.16
C ALA A 48 -3.36 2.09 8.27
N MET A 49 -3.45 2.68 7.08
CA MET A 49 -4.50 2.40 6.10
C MET A 49 -4.40 0.98 5.55
N PHE A 50 -3.23 0.58 5.06
CA PHE A 50 -3.00 -0.78 4.56
C PHE A 50 -3.22 -1.82 5.65
N THR A 51 -2.75 -1.59 6.88
CA THR A 51 -2.96 -2.50 8.03
C THR A 51 -4.45 -2.63 8.36
N THR A 52 -5.20 -1.52 8.36
CA THR A 52 -6.64 -1.54 8.71
C THR A 52 -7.47 -2.21 7.63
N LEU A 53 -7.19 -1.93 6.35
CA LEU A 53 -7.86 -2.57 5.22
C LEU A 53 -7.57 -4.07 5.15
N ARG A 54 -6.33 -4.49 5.43
CA ARG A 54 -5.96 -5.91 5.55
C ARG A 54 -6.79 -6.59 6.62
N LYS A 55 -6.92 -5.99 7.83
CA LYS A 55 -7.73 -6.56 8.91
C LYS A 55 -9.22 -6.62 8.54
N ARG A 56 -9.77 -5.61 7.87
CA ARG A 56 -11.14 -5.65 7.37
C ARG A 56 -11.35 -6.80 6.37
N LEU A 57 -10.42 -7.00 5.44
CA LEU A 57 -10.47 -8.12 4.48
C LEU A 57 -10.30 -9.51 5.15
N GLN A 58 -9.75 -9.55 6.36
CA GLN A 58 -9.64 -10.75 7.20
C GLN A 58 -10.88 -11.00 8.07
N GLY A 59 -11.93 -10.19 7.96
CA GLY A 59 -13.19 -10.34 8.70
C GLY A 59 -13.25 -9.56 10.01
N GLU A 60 -12.35 -8.60 10.24
CA GLU A 60 -12.50 -7.66 11.36
C GLU A 60 -13.66 -6.69 11.07
N ASP A 61 -14.74 -6.85 11.82
CA ASP A 61 -15.96 -6.07 11.66
C ASP A 61 -16.10 -4.99 12.74
N GLY A 62 -16.72 -3.87 12.36
CA GLY A 62 -17.00 -2.77 13.27
C GLY A 62 -16.08 -1.58 13.07
N LEU A 63 -16.66 -0.52 12.51
CA LEU A 63 -15.98 0.75 12.21
C LEU A 63 -15.19 1.31 13.41
N LYS A 64 -15.76 1.26 14.64
CA LYS A 64 -15.09 1.76 15.85
C LYS A 64 -13.78 1.02 16.15
N ARG A 65 -13.75 -0.30 15.95
CA ARG A 65 -12.54 -1.12 16.20
C ARG A 65 -11.48 -0.86 15.13
N LEU A 66 -11.90 -0.76 13.86
CA LEU A 66 -11.00 -0.44 12.75
C LEU A 66 -10.36 0.95 12.91
N VAL A 67 -11.12 1.97 13.32
CA VAL A 67 -10.58 3.31 13.62
C VAL A 67 -9.58 3.26 14.78
N LYS A 68 -9.86 2.48 15.82
CA LYS A 68 -8.93 2.27 16.95
C LYS A 68 -7.64 1.59 16.50
N ILE A 69 -7.75 0.57 15.63
CA ILE A 69 -6.60 -0.09 15.02
C ILE A 69 -5.77 0.93 14.24
N TYR A 70 -6.42 1.70 13.35
CA TYR A 70 -5.76 2.72 12.53
C TYR A 70 -4.96 3.72 13.40
N TRP A 71 -5.62 4.28 14.42
CA TRP A 71 -4.98 5.24 15.33
C TRP A 71 -3.81 4.63 16.11
N ASN A 72 -3.96 3.38 16.58
CA ASN A 72 -2.89 2.71 17.30
C ASN A 72 -1.70 2.42 16.39
N THR A 73 -1.95 1.89 15.20
CA THR A 73 -0.91 1.62 14.19
C THR A 73 -0.19 2.90 13.80
N TYR A 74 -0.91 4.01 13.58
CA TYR A 74 -0.27 5.30 13.24
C TYR A 74 0.78 5.73 14.28
N LYS A 75 0.44 5.62 15.58
CA LYS A 75 1.35 6.02 16.67
C LYS A 75 2.56 5.10 16.79
N VAL A 76 2.34 3.79 16.71
CA VAL A 76 3.41 2.79 16.82
C VAL A 76 4.36 2.89 15.63
N GLU A 77 3.80 3.03 14.44
CA GLU A 77 4.56 3.03 13.19
C GLU A 77 5.10 4.40 12.80
N PHE A 78 4.89 5.45 13.62
CA PHE A 78 5.28 6.82 13.28
C PHE A 78 6.77 6.94 12.91
N ILE A 79 7.66 6.40 13.74
CA ILE A 79 9.11 6.49 13.49
C ILE A 79 9.57 5.44 12.45
N PRO A 80 9.23 4.14 12.57
CA PRO A 80 9.69 3.11 11.63
C PRO A 80 9.25 3.37 10.18
N SER A 81 7.98 3.73 9.97
CA SER A 81 7.46 3.99 8.62
C SER A 81 8.06 5.26 8.00
N ASN A 82 8.35 6.29 8.81
CA ASN A 82 9.01 7.50 8.32
C ASN A 82 10.45 7.23 7.85
N LYS A 83 11.17 6.26 8.42
CA LYS A 83 12.48 5.86 7.87
C LYS A 83 12.33 5.35 6.43
N ILE A 84 11.32 4.51 6.17
CA ILE A 84 11.03 4.02 4.81
C ILE A 84 10.61 5.18 3.91
N GLY A 85 9.69 6.03 4.39
CA GLY A 85 9.21 7.19 3.66
C GLY A 85 10.35 8.13 3.25
N MET A 86 11.29 8.42 4.15
CA MET A 86 12.44 9.28 3.88
C MET A 86 13.39 8.67 2.86
N ILE A 87 13.62 7.35 2.89
CA ILE A 87 14.44 6.67 1.87
C ILE A 87 13.74 6.75 0.51
N LEU A 88 12.43 6.46 0.44
CA LEU A 88 11.66 6.57 -0.80
C LEU A 88 11.67 7.98 -1.36
N LEU A 89 11.47 9.00 -0.52
CA LEU A 89 11.51 10.40 -0.92
C LEU A 89 12.90 10.80 -1.43
N SER A 90 13.97 10.38 -0.75
CA SER A 90 15.34 10.68 -1.15
C SER A 90 15.68 10.07 -2.51
N VAL A 91 15.32 8.80 -2.73
CA VAL A 91 15.53 8.11 -4.00
C VAL A 91 14.68 8.73 -5.11
N GLY A 92 13.39 9.01 -4.85
CA GLY A 92 12.51 9.65 -5.83
C GLY A 92 12.98 11.07 -6.22
N TYR A 93 13.46 11.85 -5.25
CA TYR A 93 14.04 13.17 -5.51
C TYR A 93 15.31 13.05 -6.36
N PHE A 94 16.20 12.12 -6.04
CA PHE A 94 17.40 11.84 -6.83
C PHE A 94 17.05 11.43 -8.26
N LEU A 95 16.08 10.54 -8.46
CA LEU A 95 15.59 10.15 -9.79
C LEU A 95 15.05 11.35 -10.58
N THR A 96 14.34 12.26 -9.92
CA THR A 96 13.77 13.46 -10.57
C THR A 96 14.85 14.39 -11.12
N ILE A 97 15.92 14.63 -10.35
CA ILE A 97 17.06 15.43 -10.81
C ILE A 97 17.78 14.74 -11.97
N ASN A 98 18.03 13.43 -11.84
CA ASN A 98 18.72 12.66 -12.88
C ASN A 98 17.94 12.63 -14.18
N PHE A 99 16.61 12.57 -14.12
CA PHE A 99 15.77 12.65 -15.31
C PHE A 99 16.01 13.93 -16.10
N GLN A 100 16.06 15.07 -15.42
CA GLN A 100 16.32 16.37 -16.06
C GLN A 100 17.68 16.37 -16.76
N ILE A 101 18.72 15.86 -16.10
CA ILE A 101 20.07 15.76 -16.68
C ILE A 101 20.06 14.85 -17.89
N VAL A 102 19.57 13.62 -17.75
CA VAL A 102 19.57 12.62 -18.84
C VAL A 102 18.74 13.08 -20.03
N SER A 103 17.62 13.76 -19.80
CA SER A 103 16.76 14.30 -20.86
C SER A 103 17.41 15.43 -21.68
N SER A 104 18.45 16.07 -21.14
CA SER A 104 19.19 17.14 -21.85
C SER A 104 20.33 16.60 -22.75
N LEU A 105 20.68 15.32 -22.59
CA LEU A 105 21.77 14.69 -23.34
C LEU A 105 21.28 14.14 -24.67
N HIS A 106 22.07 14.35 -25.72
CA HIS A 106 21.75 13.94 -27.09
C HIS A 106 22.75 12.89 -27.60
N GLY A 107 22.38 12.18 -28.67
CA GLY A 107 23.21 11.16 -29.31
C GLY A 107 23.20 9.80 -28.59
N LEU A 108 24.12 8.91 -28.98
CA LEU A 108 24.17 7.53 -28.49
C LEU A 108 24.31 7.43 -26.97
N LEU A 109 25.15 8.29 -26.38
CA LEU A 109 25.36 8.34 -24.93
C LEU A 109 24.07 8.72 -24.19
N GLY A 110 23.33 9.71 -24.70
CA GLY A 110 22.03 10.10 -24.14
C GLY A 110 21.01 8.96 -24.17
N LEU A 111 20.93 8.23 -25.29
CA LEU A 111 20.02 7.09 -25.43
C LEU A 111 20.36 5.93 -24.48
N LEU A 112 21.66 5.63 -24.29
CA LEU A 112 22.11 4.60 -23.35
C LEU A 112 21.76 4.97 -21.89
N LEU A 113 22.05 6.21 -21.48
CA LEU A 113 21.71 6.69 -20.14
C LEU A 113 20.20 6.75 -19.91
N LEU A 114 19.42 7.15 -20.91
CA LEU A 114 17.96 7.13 -20.84
C LEU A 114 17.43 5.71 -20.62
N THR A 115 17.98 4.73 -21.33
CA THR A 115 17.59 3.32 -21.17
C THR A 115 17.85 2.84 -19.74
N VAL A 116 19.05 3.09 -19.21
CA VAL A 116 19.41 2.72 -17.82
C VAL A 116 18.51 3.45 -16.81
N PHE A 117 18.26 4.74 -17.02
CA PHE A 117 17.39 5.54 -16.17
C PHE A 117 15.95 4.99 -16.12
N ILE A 118 15.38 4.64 -17.27
CA ILE A 118 14.05 4.04 -17.36
C ILE A 118 14.02 2.70 -16.61
N SER A 119 15.04 1.85 -16.78
CA SER A 119 15.13 0.58 -16.05
C SER A 119 15.14 0.77 -14.53
N ILE A 120 15.94 1.71 -14.02
CA ILE A 120 15.98 2.04 -12.58
C ILE A 120 14.63 2.60 -12.11
N SER A 121 14.00 3.46 -12.91
CA SER A 121 12.70 4.05 -12.59
C SER A 121 11.58 3.02 -12.51
N ILE A 122 11.60 1.99 -13.38
CA ILE A 122 10.66 0.87 -13.33
C ILE A 122 10.84 0.08 -12.02
N LEU A 123 12.08 -0.24 -11.65
CA LEU A 123 12.37 -0.93 -10.39
C LEU A 123 11.91 -0.10 -9.18
N PHE A 124 12.14 1.21 -9.20
CA PHE A 124 11.64 2.10 -8.16
C PHE A 124 10.11 2.14 -8.11
N GLY A 125 9.44 2.17 -9.26
CA GLY A 125 7.97 2.08 -9.35
C GLY A 125 7.42 0.79 -8.75
N MET A 126 8.06 -0.35 -9.00
CA MET A 126 7.73 -1.63 -8.37
C MET A 126 7.81 -1.57 -6.84
N ILE A 127 8.85 -0.91 -6.31
CA ILE A 127 8.99 -0.71 -4.87
C ILE A 127 7.83 0.13 -4.34
N VAL A 128 7.57 1.30 -4.92
CA VAL A 128 6.54 2.23 -4.43
C VAL A 128 5.15 1.59 -4.39
N VAL A 129 4.79 0.81 -5.40
CA VAL A 129 3.48 0.13 -5.46
C VAL A 129 3.33 -0.95 -4.38
N ASN A 130 4.42 -1.65 -4.04
CA ASN A 130 4.34 -2.86 -3.20
C ASN A 130 4.82 -2.65 -1.75
N ILE A 131 5.63 -1.64 -1.48
CA ILE A 131 6.31 -1.54 -0.18
C ILE A 131 5.35 -1.41 1.00
N PHE A 132 4.28 -0.61 0.88
CA PHE A 132 3.34 -0.39 1.99
C PHE A 132 2.41 -1.59 2.24
N GLN A 133 2.01 -2.32 1.18
CA GLN A 133 1.24 -3.56 1.34
C GLN A 133 2.10 -4.69 1.94
N LEU A 134 3.38 -4.80 1.55
CA LEU A 134 4.31 -5.73 2.19
C LEU A 134 4.60 -5.33 3.64
N TYR A 135 4.75 -4.04 3.91
CA TYR A 135 4.97 -3.52 5.26
C TYR A 135 3.80 -3.86 6.20
N ALA A 136 2.57 -3.70 5.73
CA ALA A 136 1.40 -4.07 6.50
C ALA A 136 1.24 -5.59 6.66
N HIS A 137 1.95 -6.40 5.86
CA HIS A 137 1.86 -7.85 5.87
C HIS A 137 2.92 -8.52 6.75
N TYR A 138 4.18 -8.13 6.55
CA TYR A 138 5.37 -8.75 7.11
C TYR A 138 6.04 -7.82 8.13
N ASP A 139 6.69 -8.41 9.13
CA ASP A 139 7.56 -7.70 10.07
C ASP A 139 9.03 -7.93 9.66
N LEU A 140 9.62 -6.95 8.99
CA LEU A 140 10.96 -7.03 8.43
C LEU A 140 11.83 -5.84 8.84
N PRO A 141 13.17 -6.00 8.89
CA PRO A 141 14.05 -4.86 9.01
C PRO A 141 13.92 -3.96 7.78
N THR A 142 14.04 -2.65 7.99
CA THR A 142 13.72 -1.58 7.03
C THR A 142 14.23 -1.82 5.60
N LEU A 143 15.50 -2.22 5.44
CA LEU A 143 16.10 -2.42 4.12
C LEU A 143 15.55 -3.65 3.38
N ARG A 144 15.09 -4.68 4.10
CA ARG A 144 14.55 -5.90 3.48
C ARG A 144 13.23 -5.65 2.77
N TYR A 145 12.46 -4.63 3.15
CA TYR A 145 11.22 -4.27 2.45
C TYR A 145 11.46 -3.84 1.00
N PHE A 146 12.58 -3.16 0.71
CA PHE A 146 12.91 -2.71 -0.65
C PHE A 146 13.23 -3.91 -1.54
N ALA A 147 14.10 -4.80 -1.08
CA ALA A 147 14.43 -6.04 -1.79
C ALA A 147 13.20 -6.94 -1.93
N ALA A 148 12.42 -7.12 -0.87
CA ALA A 148 11.20 -7.91 -0.89
C ALA A 148 10.18 -7.36 -1.88
N SER A 149 10.05 -6.04 -2.02
CA SER A 149 9.13 -5.43 -2.98
C SER A 149 9.51 -5.75 -4.44
N ILE A 150 10.80 -5.71 -4.76
CA ILE A 150 11.29 -6.11 -6.10
C ILE A 150 11.06 -7.60 -6.32
N ILE A 151 11.47 -8.45 -5.37
CA ILE A 151 11.34 -9.90 -5.47
C ILE A 151 9.87 -10.28 -5.64
N PHE A 152 8.97 -9.70 -4.84
CA PHE A 152 7.53 -9.93 -4.92
C PHE A 152 6.96 -9.53 -6.29
N SER A 153 7.38 -8.38 -6.82
CA SER A 153 6.92 -7.92 -8.13
C SER A 153 7.38 -8.82 -9.28
N ILE A 154 8.58 -9.40 -9.17
CA ILE A 154 9.14 -10.34 -10.15
C ILE A 154 8.54 -11.75 -10.00
N ALA A 155 8.29 -12.20 -8.76
CA ALA A 155 7.70 -13.49 -8.46
C ALA A 155 6.23 -13.57 -8.89
N TYR A 156 5.49 -12.46 -8.80
CA TYR A 156 4.06 -12.38 -9.14
C TYR A 156 3.80 -11.30 -10.21
N PRO A 157 4.29 -11.48 -11.46
CA PRO A 157 4.22 -10.45 -12.50
C PRO A 157 2.77 -10.15 -12.94
N LEU A 158 1.89 -11.16 -12.95
CA LEU A 158 0.47 -10.97 -13.27
C LEU A 158 -0.24 -10.09 -12.23
N GLN A 159 0.13 -10.23 -10.96
CA GLN A 159 -0.38 -9.34 -9.90
C GLN A 159 0.15 -7.92 -10.09
N MET A 160 1.45 -7.75 -10.40
CA MET A 160 2.02 -6.43 -10.65
C MET A 160 1.35 -5.72 -11.84
N ILE A 161 1.12 -6.44 -12.94
CA ILE A 161 0.38 -5.92 -14.10
C ILE A 161 -1.03 -5.51 -13.69
N SER A 162 -1.72 -6.34 -12.90
CA SER A 162 -3.07 -6.03 -12.41
C SER A 162 -3.09 -4.79 -11.51
N ASN A 163 -2.08 -4.62 -10.65
CA ASN A 163 -1.90 -3.43 -9.83
C ASN A 163 -1.73 -2.18 -10.70
N ILE A 164 -0.86 -2.22 -11.72
CA ILE A 164 -0.64 -1.11 -12.64
C ILE A 164 -1.93 -0.76 -13.39
N VAL A 165 -2.59 -1.75 -13.99
CA VAL A 165 -3.83 -1.55 -14.76
C VAL A 165 -4.92 -0.95 -13.87
N GLY A 166 -5.10 -1.47 -12.66
CA GLY A 166 -6.09 -0.93 -11.73
C GLY A 166 -5.78 0.50 -11.27
N LEU A 167 -4.51 0.82 -11.01
CA LEU A 167 -4.11 2.20 -10.70
C LEU A 167 -4.34 3.15 -11.88
N ILE A 168 -4.13 2.72 -13.12
CA ILE A 168 -4.44 3.50 -14.33
C ILE A 168 -5.96 3.74 -14.45
N ILE A 169 -6.78 2.71 -14.22
CA ILE A 169 -8.24 2.83 -14.22
C ILE A 169 -8.71 3.83 -13.16
N LEU A 170 -8.18 3.74 -11.94
CA LEU A 170 -8.48 4.69 -10.86
C LEU A 170 -8.05 6.11 -11.22
N TYR A 171 -6.87 6.29 -11.82
CA TYR A 171 -6.41 7.60 -12.29
C TYR A 171 -7.37 8.21 -13.33
N LYS A 172 -7.83 7.41 -14.29
CA LYS A 172 -8.83 7.85 -15.29
C LYS A 172 -10.16 8.19 -14.63
N LEU A 173 -10.62 7.40 -13.66
CA LEU A 173 -11.83 7.68 -12.90
C LEU A 173 -11.75 9.02 -12.16
N TYR A 174 -10.63 9.30 -11.48
CA TYR A 174 -10.40 10.58 -10.78
C TYR A 174 -10.26 11.77 -11.73
N SER A 175 -9.76 11.54 -12.94
CA SER A 175 -9.69 12.60 -13.96
C SER A 175 -11.07 13.03 -14.45
N TRP A 176 -12.05 12.11 -14.48
CA TRP A 176 -13.44 12.43 -14.82
C TRP A 176 -14.23 12.97 -13.62
N PHE A 177 -13.96 12.45 -12.42
CA PHE A 177 -14.66 12.82 -11.19
C PHE A 177 -13.66 13.25 -10.10
N PRO A 178 -13.06 14.45 -10.21
CA PRO A 178 -12.06 14.94 -9.25
C PRO A 178 -12.63 15.08 -7.82
N GLY A 179 -13.95 15.24 -7.69
CA GLY A 179 -14.64 15.27 -6.39
C GLY A 179 -14.50 13.97 -5.57
N LEU A 180 -14.09 12.85 -6.16
CA LEU A 180 -13.83 11.60 -5.44
C LEU A 180 -12.51 11.63 -4.67
N ILE A 181 -11.53 12.41 -5.12
CA ILE A 181 -10.17 12.45 -4.55
C ILE A 181 -10.17 12.73 -3.04
N PRO A 182 -10.85 13.78 -2.52
CA PRO A 182 -10.82 14.06 -1.08
C PRO A 182 -11.49 12.98 -0.21
N PHE A 183 -12.39 12.16 -0.78
CA PHE A 183 -13.13 11.14 -0.02
C PHE A 183 -12.61 9.71 -0.22
N PHE A 184 -12.03 9.40 -1.38
CA PHE A 184 -11.65 8.04 -1.77
C PHE A 184 -10.25 7.93 -2.39
N GLY A 185 -9.51 9.03 -2.50
CA GLY A 185 -8.25 9.10 -3.26
C GLY A 185 -7.26 7.99 -2.93
N VAL A 186 -6.72 7.99 -1.72
CA VAL A 186 -5.73 7.01 -1.25
C VAL A 186 -6.42 5.73 -0.76
N SER A 187 -7.57 5.86 -0.10
CA SER A 187 -8.27 4.71 0.49
C SER A 187 -8.72 3.67 -0.53
N LEU A 188 -9.22 4.10 -1.70
CA LEU A 188 -9.64 3.18 -2.75
C LEU A 188 -8.46 2.51 -3.44
N ALA A 189 -7.36 3.24 -3.66
CA ALA A 189 -6.12 2.68 -4.20
C ALA A 189 -5.52 1.64 -3.23
N ALA A 190 -5.45 1.98 -1.94
CA ALA A 190 -4.97 1.07 -0.90
C ALA A 190 -5.85 -0.18 -0.78
N LEU A 191 -7.18 -0.04 -0.87
CA LEU A 191 -8.10 -1.17 -0.89
C LEU A 191 -7.84 -2.08 -2.09
N PHE A 192 -7.75 -1.50 -3.28
CA PHE A 192 -7.50 -2.27 -4.51
C PHE A 192 -6.19 -3.06 -4.43
N LEU A 193 -5.09 -2.41 -4.04
CA LEU A 193 -3.78 -3.07 -3.90
C LEU A 193 -3.79 -4.15 -2.82
N THR A 194 -4.42 -3.90 -1.67
CA THR A 194 -4.54 -4.89 -0.59
C THR A 194 -5.42 -6.07 -1.00
N TRP A 195 -6.50 -5.81 -1.74
CA TRP A 195 -7.39 -6.86 -2.22
C TRP A 195 -6.67 -7.78 -3.23
N MET A 196 -5.98 -7.20 -4.21
CA MET A 196 -5.21 -7.95 -5.20
C MET A 196 -4.13 -8.84 -4.57
N SER A 197 -3.45 -8.35 -3.53
CA SER A 197 -2.41 -9.10 -2.82
C SER A 197 -2.94 -10.13 -1.83
N SER A 198 -4.15 -9.94 -1.32
CA SER A 198 -4.74 -10.81 -0.30
C SER A 198 -4.85 -12.28 -0.73
N HIS A 199 -5.06 -12.54 -2.02
CA HIS A 199 -5.13 -13.90 -2.58
C HIS A 199 -3.79 -14.63 -2.54
N ILE A 200 -2.70 -13.89 -2.78
CA ILE A 200 -1.35 -14.46 -2.80
C ILE A 200 -0.87 -14.74 -1.38
N PHE A 201 -1.11 -13.79 -0.48
CA PHE A 201 -0.75 -13.97 0.92
C PHE A 201 -1.52 -15.09 1.62
N LYS A 202 -2.77 -15.38 1.22
CA LYS A 202 -3.52 -16.54 1.74
C LYS A 202 -2.88 -17.86 1.29
N LYS A 203 -2.49 -17.95 0.01
CA LYS A 203 -1.84 -19.14 -0.57
C LYS A 203 -0.49 -19.42 0.08
N ASP A 204 0.31 -18.39 0.35
CA ASP A 204 1.61 -18.54 1.02
C ASP A 204 1.42 -19.09 2.45
N ARG A 205 0.42 -18.59 3.19
CA ARG A 205 0.09 -19.07 4.54
C ARG A 205 -0.36 -20.53 4.57
N GLU A 206 -1.21 -20.94 3.63
CA GLU A 206 -1.67 -22.33 3.52
C GLU A 206 -0.51 -23.28 3.17
N ALA A 207 0.41 -22.86 2.29
CA ALA A 207 1.60 -23.62 1.97
C ALA A 207 2.53 -23.81 3.20
N GLU A 208 2.69 -22.78 4.03
CA GLU A 208 3.46 -22.84 5.29
C GLU A 208 2.85 -23.84 6.30
N GLU A 209 1.52 -23.85 6.42
CA GLU A 209 0.80 -24.73 7.35
C GLU A 209 0.89 -26.20 6.95
N HIS A 210 0.94 -26.50 5.64
CA HIS A 210 1.07 -27.87 5.14
C HIS A 210 2.50 -28.42 5.13
N THR A 211 3.52 -27.57 5.09
CA THR A 211 4.93 -28.01 4.96
C THR A 211 5.72 -28.05 6.26
N ASN A 212 5.19 -27.55 7.39
CA ASN A 212 5.92 -27.47 8.68
C ASN A 212 7.32 -26.81 8.59
N LEU A 213 7.60 -26.06 7.52
CA LEU A 213 8.90 -25.43 7.29
C LEU A 213 8.80 -23.94 7.61
N PRO A 214 9.40 -23.48 8.73
CA PRO A 214 9.38 -22.08 9.13
C PRO A 214 10.45 -21.31 8.34
N TYR A 215 10.25 -21.10 7.04
CA TYR A 215 11.24 -20.34 6.26
C TYR A 215 11.15 -18.82 6.47
N TYR A 216 10.12 -18.32 7.20
CA TYR A 216 9.93 -16.88 7.44
C TYR A 216 9.24 -16.50 8.78
N SER A 217 9.35 -17.31 9.84
CA SER A 217 8.75 -17.01 11.16
C SER A 217 9.67 -16.30 12.16
N ALA A 218 10.79 -15.71 11.70
CA ALA A 218 11.63 -14.88 12.56
C ALA A 218 10.98 -13.50 12.77
N GLY A 219 10.08 -13.41 13.75
CA GLY A 219 9.46 -12.13 14.16
C GLY A 219 8.18 -12.26 15.00
N ARG A 220 7.60 -13.46 15.17
CA ARG A 220 6.52 -13.67 16.15
C ARG A 220 7.09 -13.74 17.56
N GLY A 221 7.45 -12.58 18.09
CA GLY A 221 7.70 -12.36 19.50
C GLY A 221 7.50 -10.89 19.82
N ILE A 222 6.60 -10.60 20.78
CA ILE A 222 6.32 -9.29 21.40
C ILE A 222 5.24 -8.50 20.60
N THR A 223 3.98 -8.29 21.02
CA THR A 223 3.31 -8.34 22.33
C THR A 223 1.83 -8.76 22.20
N SER A 224 1.37 -9.45 23.23
CA SER A 224 0.00 -9.49 23.78
C SER A 224 -0.71 -8.14 23.83
#